data_AF-A0A2H4QX44-F1
#
_entry.id   AF-A0A2H4QX44-F1
#
_cell.length_a   1.000
_cell.length_b   1.000
_cell.length_c   1.000
_cell.angle_alpha   90.00
_cell.angle_beta   90.00
_cell.angle_gamma   90.00
#
_symmetry.space_group_name_H-M   'P 1'
#
loop_
_entity.id
_entity.type
_entity.pdbx_description
1 polymer ?
#
loop_
_entity_poly.entity_id
_entity_poly.type
_entity_poly.pdbx_seq_one_letter_code
_entity_poly.pdbx_strand_id
1 'polypeptide(L)'
;MADVKSSVDEKIKNKKVMMFSKTTCPFCEMAKNVFNKLLENGELSSEDYEVMELDRDPNCAAYQDYFKTLTGAKTVPRVFINGKCIGGGSEVADLHKNKKLVPLLKS
;
A
#
# COMPACT_ATOMS: atom_id res chain seq x y z
N MET A 1 13.15 -2.47 -20.16
CA MET A 1 11.83 -2.12 -19.58
C MET A 1 11.57 -3.12 -18.48
N ALA A 2 11.52 -2.69 -17.23
CA ALA A 2 11.10 -3.58 -16.15
C ALA A 2 9.62 -3.91 -16.36
N ASP A 3 9.27 -5.18 -16.27
CA ASP A 3 7.87 -5.59 -16.33
C ASP A 3 7.16 -5.09 -15.07
N VAL A 4 6.33 -4.05 -15.20
CA VAL A 4 5.58 -3.40 -14.11
C VAL A 4 4.80 -4.44 -13.31
N LYS A 5 4.22 -5.43 -14.00
CA LYS A 5 3.47 -6.51 -13.38
C LYS A 5 4.36 -7.30 -12.41
N SER A 6 5.48 -7.83 -12.91
CA SER A 6 6.43 -8.58 -12.08
C SER A 6 6.93 -7.75 -10.89
N SER A 7 7.23 -6.46 -11.09
CA SER A 7 7.68 -5.58 -10.01
C SER A 7 6.62 -5.38 -8.92
N VAL A 8 5.36 -5.17 -9.30
CA VAL A 8 4.24 -5.04 -8.36
C VAL A 8 4.02 -6.34 -7.61
N ASP A 9 3.97 -7.47 -8.32
CA ASP A 9 3.71 -8.78 -7.75
C ASP A 9 4.81 -9.20 -6.77
N GLU A 10 6.08 -8.96 -7.11
CA GLU A 10 7.23 -9.23 -6.22
C GLU A 10 7.17 -8.40 -4.94
N LYS A 11 6.87 -7.10 -5.04
CA LYS A 11 6.75 -6.23 -3.85
C LYS A 11 5.59 -6.65 -2.96
N ILE A 12 4.43 -6.95 -3.54
CA ILE A 12 3.24 -7.45 -2.83
C ILE A 12 3.54 -8.78 -2.12
N LYS A 13 4.34 -9.65 -2.74
CA LYS A 13 4.72 -10.95 -2.19
C LYS A 13 5.77 -10.85 -1.08
N ASN A 14 6.76 -9.97 -1.24
CA ASN A 14 7.92 -9.89 -0.35
C ASN A 14 7.68 -9.02 0.88
N LYS A 15 6.69 -8.13 0.84
CA LYS A 15 6.36 -7.23 1.95
C LYS A 15 5.01 -7.56 2.52
N LYS A 16 4.98 -7.67 3.85
CA LYS A 16 3.75 -7.89 4.61
C LYS A 16 2.77 -6.75 4.39
N VAL A 17 3.25 -5.50 4.39
CA VAL A 17 2.49 -4.30 4.06
C VAL A 17 3.17 -3.59 2.90
N MET A 18 2.54 -3.62 1.73
CA MET A 18 3.00 -2.89 0.55
C MET A 18 2.03 -1.77 0.21
N MET A 19 2.52 -0.53 0.15
CA MET A 19 1.73 0.63 -0.26
C MET A 19 2.31 1.29 -1.52
N PHE A 20 1.49 1.39 -2.56
CA PHE A 20 1.78 2.20 -3.73
C PHE A 20 1.18 3.60 -3.54
N SER A 21 2.02 4.62 -3.66
CA SER A 21 1.75 6.00 -3.25
C SER A 21 2.11 7.00 -4.36
N LYS A 22 1.69 8.25 -4.18
CA LYS A 22 2.26 9.42 -4.88
C LYS A 22 2.57 10.51 -3.85
N THR A 23 3.68 11.22 -4.02
CA THR A 23 4.17 12.18 -3.02
C THR A 23 3.21 13.34 -2.74
N THR A 24 2.36 13.72 -3.69
CA THR A 24 1.41 14.84 -3.58
C THR A 24 -0.02 14.41 -3.22
N CYS A 25 -0.24 13.13 -2.90
CA CYS A 25 -1.59 12.61 -2.66
C CYS A 25 -1.99 12.66 -1.17
N PRO A 26 -3.04 13.40 -0.79
CA PRO A 26 -3.45 13.53 0.61
C PRO A 26 -3.95 12.20 1.21
N PHE A 27 -4.55 11.32 0.41
CA PHE A 27 -4.96 9.98 0.85
C PHE A 27 -3.76 9.06 1.09
N CYS A 28 -2.65 9.25 0.37
CA CYS A 28 -1.41 8.52 0.63
C CYS A 28 -0.82 8.96 1.97
N GLU A 29 -0.75 10.27 2.24
CA GLU A 29 -0.30 10.79 3.52
C GLU A 29 -1.18 10.31 4.69
N MET A 30 -2.51 10.25 4.49
CA MET A 30 -3.41 9.66 5.47
C MET A 30 -3.05 8.21 5.83
N ALA A 31 -2.81 7.36 4.82
CA ALA A 31 -2.40 5.97 5.05
C ALA A 31 -1.01 5.87 5.68
N LYS A 32 -0.04 6.66 5.21
CA LYS A 32 1.32 6.74 5.79
C LYS A 32 1.26 7.08 7.28
N ASN A 33 0.47 8.07 7.66
CA ASN A 33 0.32 8.47 9.06
C ASN A 33 -0.24 7.35 9.94
N VAL A 34 -1.15 6.52 9.41
CA VAL A 34 -1.62 5.33 10.13
C VAL A 34 -0.48 4.33 10.31
N PHE A 35 0.23 3.96 9.24
CA PHE A 35 1.32 2.99 9.34
C PHE A 35 2.50 3.48 10.18
N ASN A 36 2.83 4.77 10.12
CA ASN A 36 3.87 5.36 10.96
C ASN A 36 3.56 5.21 12.45
N LYS A 37 2.30 5.44 12.86
CA LYS A 37 1.86 5.19 14.25
C LYS A 37 1.99 3.72 14.65
N LEU A 38 1.75 2.80 13.72
CA LEU A 38 1.91 1.36 13.96
C LEU A 38 3.39 0.93 14.03
N LEU A 39 4.28 1.63 13.33
CA LEU A 39 5.72 1.46 13.48
C LEU A 39 6.18 1.98 14.86
N GLU A 40 5.75 3.18 15.23
CA GLU A 40 6.10 3.83 16.50
C GLU A 40 5.64 3.03 17.73
N ASN A 41 4.46 2.40 17.66
CA ASN A 41 3.90 1.61 18.76
C ASN A 41 4.33 0.13 18.75
N GLY A 42 5.13 -0.30 17.76
CA GLY A 42 5.63 -1.67 17.64
C GLY A 42 4.63 -2.70 17.12
N GLU A 43 3.46 -2.29 16.60
CA GLU A 43 2.49 -3.20 15.98
C GLU A 43 2.85 -3.59 14.53
N LEU A 44 3.79 -2.86 13.91
CA LEU A 44 4.33 -3.11 12.59
C LEU A 44 5.86 -3.00 12.62
N SER A 45 6.56 -3.93 11.97
CA SER A 45 8.02 -3.83 11.77
C SER A 45 8.35 -2.97 10.54
N SER A 46 9.45 -2.22 10.59
CA SER A 46 9.95 -1.47 9.43
C SER A 46 10.38 -2.38 8.28
N GLU A 47 10.79 -3.61 8.58
CA GLU A 47 11.17 -4.62 7.57
C GLU A 47 9.94 -5.13 6.79
N ASP A 48 8.78 -5.14 7.45
CA ASP A 48 7.51 -5.63 6.95
C ASP A 48 6.75 -4.60 6.11
N TYR A 49 7.14 -3.32 6.18
CA TYR A 49 6.45 -2.21 5.54
C TYR A 49 7.29 -1.56 4.45
N GLU A 50 6.70 -1.38 3.27
CA GLU A 50 7.34 -0.65 2.18
C GLU A 50 6.35 0.28 1.47
N VAL A 51 6.85 1.45 1.08
CA VAL A 51 6.13 2.44 0.28
C VAL A 51 6.87 2.66 -1.02
N MET A 52 6.15 2.56 -2.14
CA MET A 52 6.66 2.90 -3.47
C MET A 52 5.97 4.15 -4.00
N GLU A 53 6.74 5.21 -4.22
CA GLU A 53 6.25 6.47 -4.80
C GLU A 53 6.27 6.40 -6.32
N LEU A 54 5.09 6.36 -6.95
CA LEU A 54 4.93 6.10 -8.38
C LEU A 54 5.11 7.34 -9.25
N ASP A 55 4.92 8.53 -8.70
CA ASP A 55 5.05 9.80 -9.45
C ASP A 55 6.49 10.12 -9.87
N ARG A 56 7.46 9.34 -9.39
CA ARG A 56 8.87 9.40 -9.81
C ARG A 56 9.24 8.38 -10.90
N ASP A 57 8.34 7.45 -11.23
CA ASP A 57 8.55 6.42 -12.24
C ASP A 57 7.86 6.83 -13.56
N PRO A 58 8.58 6.84 -14.71
CA PRO A 58 7.96 7.15 -16.01
C PRO A 58 6.84 6.17 -16.40
N ASN A 59 6.79 4.98 -15.81
CA ASN A 59 5.76 3.96 -16.05
C ASN A 59 4.54 4.09 -15.14
N CYS A 60 4.38 5.20 -14.41
CA CYS A 60 3.26 5.43 -13.47
C CYS A 60 1.88 5.00 -14.02
N ALA A 61 1.59 5.33 -15.30
CA ALA A 61 0.34 4.94 -15.94
C ALA A 61 0.15 3.41 -16.03
N ALA A 62 1.22 2.67 -16.37
CA ALA A 62 1.18 1.22 -16.44
C ALA A 62 0.97 0.57 -15.06
N TYR A 63 1.53 1.14 -13.98
CA TYR A 63 1.21 0.69 -12.61
C TYR A 63 -0.28 0.85 -12.32
N GLN A 64 -0.84 2.02 -12.64
CA GLN A 64 -2.25 2.30 -12.40
C GLN A 64 -3.17 1.39 -13.21
N ASP A 65 -2.82 1.10 -14.48
CA ASP A 65 -3.55 0.12 -15.29
C ASP A 65 -3.47 -1.28 -14.70
N TYR A 66 -2.30 -1.69 -14.20
CA TYR A 66 -2.16 -2.98 -13.55
C TYR A 66 -2.97 -3.06 -12.23
N PHE A 67 -3.02 -1.98 -11.45
CA PHE A 67 -3.88 -1.92 -10.26
C PHE A 67 -5.36 -2.07 -10.59
N LYS A 68 -5.81 -1.56 -11.75
CA LYS A 68 -7.20 -1.77 -12.19
C LYS A 68 -7.48 -3.25 -12.39
N THR A 69 -6.54 -3.97 -12.99
CA THR A 69 -6.64 -5.43 -13.19
C THR A 69 -6.60 -6.19 -11.86
N LEU A 70 -5.71 -5.81 -10.94
CA LEU A 70 -5.54 -6.49 -9.65
C LEU A 70 -6.64 -6.19 -8.62
N THR A 71 -7.09 -4.94 -8.56
CA THR A 71 -7.87 -4.41 -7.42
C THR A 71 -9.21 -3.81 -7.83
N GLY A 72 -9.47 -3.67 -9.15
CA GLY A 72 -10.64 -2.97 -9.65
C GLY A 72 -10.54 -1.44 -9.62
N ALA A 73 -9.43 -0.85 -9.17
CA ALA A 73 -9.22 0.60 -9.13
C ALA A 73 -7.81 1.03 -9.59
N LYS A 74 -7.71 2.21 -10.22
CA LYS A 74 -6.44 2.82 -10.68
C LYS A 74 -5.79 3.76 -9.67
N THR A 75 -6.51 4.10 -8.60
CA THR A 75 -6.18 5.22 -7.71
C THR A 75 -5.13 4.86 -6.68
N VAL A 76 -4.25 5.80 -6.37
CA VAL A 76 -3.39 5.72 -5.18
C VAL A 76 -4.08 6.34 -3.96
N PRO A 77 -3.76 5.90 -2.74
CA PRO A 77 -2.90 4.75 -2.47
C PRO A 77 -3.60 3.43 -2.83
N ARG A 78 -2.80 2.42 -3.16
CA ARG A 78 -3.20 1.00 -3.15
C ARG A 78 -2.39 0.29 -2.08
N VAL A 79 -3.07 -0.25 -1.08
CA VAL A 79 -2.46 -0.89 0.08
C VAL A 79 -2.77 -2.38 0.07
N PHE A 80 -1.72 -3.17 0.26
CA PHE A 80 -1.78 -4.62 0.33
C PHE A 80 -1.27 -5.08 1.69
N ILE A 81 -1.96 -6.04 2.29
CA ILE A 81 -1.53 -6.74 3.50
C ILE A 81 -1.54 -8.24 3.22
N ASN A 82 -0.42 -8.93 3.45
CA ASN A 82 -0.24 -10.35 3.18
C ASN A 82 -0.71 -10.72 1.75
N GLY A 83 -0.28 -9.95 0.76
CA GLY A 83 -0.64 -10.16 -0.65
C GLY A 83 -2.06 -9.70 -1.06
N LYS A 84 -2.93 -9.32 -0.12
CA LYS A 84 -4.32 -8.96 -0.40
C LYS A 84 -4.53 -7.45 -0.38
N CYS A 85 -5.17 -6.91 -1.41
CA CYS A 85 -5.54 -5.50 -1.43
C CYS A 85 -6.62 -5.22 -0.37
N ILE A 86 -6.37 -4.24 0.50
CA ILE A 86 -7.33 -3.77 1.52
C ILE A 86 -8.01 -2.45 1.15
N GLY A 87 -7.55 -1.78 0.08
CA GLY A 87 -8.13 -0.55 -0.42
C GLY A 87 -7.11 0.60 -0.53
N GLY A 88 -7.60 1.81 -0.33
CA GLY A 88 -6.83 3.06 -0.31
C GLY A 88 -6.79 3.70 1.07
N GLY A 89 -6.59 5.02 1.08
CA GLY A 89 -6.31 5.76 2.32
C GLY A 89 -7.50 5.78 3.28
N SER A 90 -8.70 5.95 2.73
CA SER A 90 -9.95 5.91 3.49
C SER A 90 -10.17 4.53 4.12
N GLU A 91 -9.99 3.45 3.36
CA GLU A 91 -10.15 2.09 3.89
C GLU A 91 -9.13 1.78 4.98
N VAL A 92 -7.86 2.20 4.83
CA VAL A 92 -6.84 2.07 5.89
C VAL A 92 -7.25 2.82 7.15
N ALA A 93 -7.67 4.09 7.02
CA ALA A 93 -8.10 4.91 8.15
C ALA A 93 -9.31 4.30 8.86
N ASP A 94 -10.29 3.80 8.12
CA ASP A 94 -11.47 3.15 8.66
C ASP A 94 -11.14 1.83 9.36
N LEU A 95 -10.28 0.99 8.79
CA LEU A 95 -9.82 -0.25 9.42
C LEU A 95 -9.07 0.04 10.73
N HIS A 96 -8.24 1.07 10.75
CA HIS A 96 -7.51 1.48 11.95
C HIS A 96 -8.46 2.01 13.03
N LYS A 97 -9.36 2.94 12.67
CA LYS A 97 -10.38 3.49 13.57
C LYS A 97 -11.26 2.41 14.19
N ASN A 98 -11.60 1.38 13.41
CA ASN A 98 -12.40 0.25 13.86
C ASN A 98 -11.58 -0.86 14.54
N LYS A 99 -10.28 -0.65 14.81
CA LYS A 99 -9.37 -1.64 15.42
C LYS A 99 -9.27 -2.97 14.65
N LYS A 100 -9.57 -2.94 13.35
CA LYS A 100 -9.51 -4.10 12.45
C LYS A 100 -8.19 -4.22 11.69
N LEU A 101 -7.41 -3.14 11.63
CA LEU A 101 -6.14 -3.13 10.90
C LEU A 101 -5.07 -4.02 11.56
N VAL A 102 -4.86 -3.88 12.87
CA VAL A 102 -3.84 -4.66 13.61
C VAL A 102 -4.07 -6.18 13.54
N PRO A 103 -5.30 -6.70 13.67
CA PRO A 103 -5.56 -8.12 13.43
C PRO A 103 -5.11 -8.62 12.06
N LEU A 104 -5.28 -7.82 11.00
CA LEU A 104 -4.81 -8.18 9.65
C LEU A 104 -3.28 -8.26 9.58
N LEU A 105 -2.57 -7.45 10.38
CA LEU A 105 -1.12 -7.49 10.51
C LEU A 105 -0.62 -8.65 11.36
N LYS A 106 -1.48 -9.39 12.06
CA LYS A 106 -1.08 -10.55 12.88
C LYS A 106 -1.44 -11.89 12.23
N SER A 107 -2.06 -11.84 11.05
CA SER A 107 -2.47 -13.00 10.26
C SER A 107 -1.33 -13.54 9.40
#